data_AF-A0A7K3MPE1-F1
#
_entry.id   AF-A0A7K3MPE1-F1
#
_cell.length_a   1.000
_cell.length_b   1.000
_cell.length_c   1.000
_cell.angle_alpha   90.00
_cell.angle_beta   90.00
_cell.angle_gamma   90.00
#
_symmetry.space_group_name_H-M   'P 1'
#
loop_
_entity.id
_entity.type
_entity.pdbx_description
1 polymer ?
#
loop_
_entity_poly.entity_id
_entity_poly.type
_entity_poly.pdbx_seq_one_letter_code
_entity_poly.pdbx_strand_id
1 'polypeptide(L)'
;MRIKEVIKEKGYTQKEFAEKLGMSTVGLAQIVAGKPSYTTLEKIAGALGVEIWELLVSKDEIVGKKEGLSLTCPHCGKDINIKVE
;
A
#
# COMPACT_ATOMS: atom_id res chain seq x y z
N MET A 1 3.84 7.24 3.75
CA MET A 1 3.11 6.73 2.57
C MET A 1 4.14 6.22 1.59
N ARG A 2 3.85 5.09 0.95
CA ARG A 2 4.81 4.37 0.08
C ARG A 2 4.51 4.55 -1.40
N ILE A 3 3.74 5.59 -1.77
CA ILE A 3 3.32 5.85 -3.16
C ILE A 3 4.53 5.90 -4.11
N LYS A 4 5.65 6.51 -3.68
CA LYS A 4 6.90 6.55 -4.47
C LYS A 4 7.49 5.17 -4.71
N GLU A 5 7.47 4.28 -3.73
CA GLU A 5 7.93 2.90 -3.90
C GLU A 5 6.99 2.11 -4.81
N VAL A 6 5.67 2.17 -4.58
CA VAL A 6 4.68 1.43 -5.37
C VAL A 6 4.73 1.81 -6.86
N ILE A 7 4.91 3.11 -7.17
CA ILE A 7 5.10 3.58 -8.55
C ILE A 7 6.31 2.89 -9.21
N LYS A 8 7.43 2.78 -8.48
CA LYS A 8 8.64 2.10 -8.97
C LYS A 8 8.46 0.58 -9.07
N GLU A 9 7.80 -0.05 -8.10
CA GLU A 9 7.50 -1.48 -8.10
C GLU A 9 6.61 -1.87 -9.30
N LYS A 10 5.74 -0.96 -9.73
CA LYS A 10 4.92 -1.12 -10.95
C LYS A 10 5.68 -0.77 -12.25
N GLY A 11 6.96 -0.42 -12.18
CA GLY A 11 7.81 -0.17 -13.34
C GLY A 11 7.67 1.22 -13.95
N TYR A 12 7.07 2.19 -13.26
CA TYR A 12 6.94 3.56 -13.73
C TYR A 12 7.99 4.47 -13.10
N THR A 13 8.47 5.46 -13.86
CA THR A 13 9.09 6.63 -13.25
C THR A 13 8.01 7.60 -12.73
N GLN A 14 8.38 8.46 -11.78
CA GLN A 14 7.48 9.53 -11.32
C GLN A 14 7.02 10.44 -12.46
N LYS A 15 7.86 10.62 -13.48
CA LYS A 15 7.55 11.44 -14.64
C LYS A 15 6.47 10.78 -15.50
N GLU A 16 6.69 9.55 -15.93
CA GLU A 16 5.75 8.81 -16.76
C GLU A 16 4.41 8.61 -16.04
N PHE A 17 4.43 8.36 -14.73
CA PHE A 17 3.21 8.21 -13.96
C PHE A 17 2.43 9.53 -13.82
N ALA A 18 3.13 10.65 -13.63
CA ALA A 18 2.49 11.97 -13.64
C ALA A 18 1.85 12.27 -15.00
N GLU A 19 2.55 11.97 -16.10
CA GLU A 19 2.03 12.11 -17.47
C GLU A 19 0.79 11.22 -17.69
N LYS A 20 0.83 9.97 -17.20
CA LYS A 20 -0.31 9.04 -17.24
C LYS A 20 -1.53 9.54 -16.45
N LEU A 21 -1.30 10.25 -15.35
CA LEU A 21 -2.35 10.90 -14.55
C LEU A 21 -2.80 12.26 -15.12
N GLY A 22 -2.19 12.74 -16.20
CA GLY A 22 -2.48 14.05 -16.77
C GLY A 22 -2.08 15.22 -15.86
N MET A 23 -1.04 15.04 -15.03
CA MET A 23 -0.55 16.04 -14.09
C MET A 23 0.95 16.33 -14.26
N SER A 24 1.41 17.43 -13.67
CA SER A 24 2.84 17.74 -13.64
C SER A 24 3.58 16.85 -12.64
N THR A 25 4.86 16.58 -12.91
CA THR A 25 5.75 15.84 -12.00
C THR A 25 5.87 16.51 -10.64
N VAL A 26 5.87 17.85 -10.60
CA VAL A 26 5.88 18.64 -9.38
C VAL A 26 4.57 18.48 -8.61
N GLY A 27 3.43 18.49 -9.31
CA GLY A 27 2.12 18.24 -8.70
C GLY A 27 2.04 16.86 -8.06
N LEU A 28 2.51 15.82 -8.76
CA LEU A 28 2.61 14.48 -8.20
C LEU A 28 3.54 14.46 -6.97
N ALA A 29 4.70 15.10 -7.04
CA ALA A 29 5.63 15.16 -5.91
C ALA A 29 5.01 15.84 -4.67
N GLN A 30 4.23 16.91 -4.86
CA GLN A 30 3.48 17.58 -3.79
C GLN A 30 2.41 16.67 -3.19
N ILE A 31 1.68 15.93 -4.02
CA ILE A 31 0.67 14.96 -3.58
C ILE A 31 1.31 13.87 -2.74
N VAL A 32 2.46 13.33 -3.16
CA VAL A 32 3.15 12.26 -2.42
C VAL A 32 3.84 12.76 -1.16
N ALA A 33 4.34 14.01 -1.14
CA ALA A 33 4.95 14.60 0.05
C ALA A 33 3.91 15.10 1.06
N GLY A 34 2.71 15.47 0.59
CA GLY A 34 1.61 15.98 1.41
C GLY A 34 0.67 14.88 1.93
N LYS A 35 -0.54 15.33 2.28
CA LYS A 35 -1.66 14.45 2.63
C LYS A 35 -2.68 14.48 1.48
N PRO A 36 -2.62 13.53 0.54
CA PRO A 36 -3.58 13.47 -0.56
C PRO A 36 -5.01 13.29 -0.03
N SER A 37 -5.99 13.82 -0.77
CA SER A 37 -7.40 13.49 -0.52
C SER A 37 -7.67 12.02 -0.83
N TYR A 38 -8.72 11.47 -0.24
CA TYR A 38 -9.19 10.11 -0.54
C TYR A 38 -9.42 9.91 -2.05
N THR A 39 -10.08 10.87 -2.70
CA THR A 39 -10.32 10.85 -4.15
C THR A 39 -9.04 10.85 -5.00
N THR A 40 -7.96 11.44 -4.50
CA THR A 40 -6.65 11.43 -5.18
C THR A 40 -5.96 10.08 -4.99
N LEU A 41 -6.04 9.50 -3.79
CA LEU A 41 -5.55 8.15 -3.51
C LEU A 41 -6.25 7.12 -4.38
N GLU A 42 -7.57 7.19 -4.53
CA GLU A 42 -8.34 6.30 -5.42
C GLU A 42 -7.87 6.38 -6.87
N LYS A 43 -7.66 7.59 -7.39
CA LYS A 43 -7.15 7.78 -8.77
C LYS A 43 -5.76 7.18 -8.94
N ILE A 44 -4.87 7.39 -7.98
CA ILE A 44 -3.51 6.84 -8.00
C ILE A 44 -3.55 5.32 -7.93
N ALA A 45 -4.33 4.77 -7.00
CA ALA A 45 -4.50 3.33 -6.81
C ALA A 45 -5.06 2.67 -8.07
N GLY A 46 -6.12 3.24 -8.65
CA GLY A 46 -6.72 2.80 -9.91
C GLY A 46 -5.75 2.87 -11.09
N ALA A 47 -4.95 3.92 -11.21
CA ALA A 47 -3.96 4.06 -12.28
C ALA A 47 -2.78 3.07 -12.15
N LEU A 48 -2.44 2.67 -10.91
CA LEU A 48 -1.41 1.67 -10.61
C LEU A 48 -1.94 0.23 -10.57
N GLY A 49 -3.27 0.05 -10.57
CA GLY A 49 -3.91 -1.25 -10.40
C GLY A 49 -3.52 -1.90 -9.07
N VAL A 50 -3.65 -1.14 -7.98
CA VAL A 50 -3.40 -1.57 -6.59
C VAL A 50 -4.56 -1.13 -5.72
N GLU A 51 -4.64 -1.72 -4.55
CA GLU A 51 -5.56 -1.26 -3.52
C GLU A 51 -5.02 -0.02 -2.80
N ILE A 52 -5.92 0.80 -2.23
CA ILE A 52 -5.52 2.04 -1.53
C ILE A 52 -4.58 1.76 -0.36
N TRP A 53 -4.80 0.66 0.37
CA TRP A 53 -3.96 0.31 1.52
C TRP A 53 -2.51 0.00 1.10
N GLU A 54 -2.26 -0.50 -0.12
CA GLU A 54 -0.91 -0.75 -0.63
C GLU A 54 -0.11 0.55 -0.83
N LEU A 55 -0.79 1.69 -1.04
CA LEU A 55 -0.16 3.00 -1.10
C LEU A 55 0.27 3.53 0.27
N LEU A 56 -0.34 3.00 1.33
CA LEU A 56 -0.18 3.47 2.71
C LEU A 56 0.84 2.61 3.46
N VAL A 57 0.75 1.29 3.32
CA VAL A 57 1.53 0.30 4.07
C VAL A 57 2.02 -0.84 3.18
N SER A 58 3.10 -1.49 3.60
CA SER A 58 3.66 -2.67 2.93
C SER A 58 2.88 -3.93 3.28
N LYS A 59 2.87 -4.93 2.39
CA LYS A 59 2.33 -6.27 2.70
C LYS A 59 2.99 -6.86 3.95
N ASP A 60 4.31 -6.74 4.10
CA ASP A 60 5.05 -7.16 5.29
C ASP A 60 4.59 -6.47 6.59
N GLU A 61 4.06 -5.25 6.50
CA GLU A 61 3.60 -4.48 7.65
C GLU A 61 2.18 -4.93 8.07
N ILE A 62 1.33 -5.26 7.10
CA ILE A 62 -0.03 -5.79 7.32
C ILE A 62 0.01 -7.24 7.85
N VAL A 63 0.80 -8.10 7.20
CA VAL A 63 0.88 -9.52 7.56
C VAL A 63 1.71 -9.69 8.85
N GLY A 64 2.47 -8.66 9.24
CA GLY A 64 3.49 -8.75 10.25
C GLY A 64 4.62 -9.68 9.78
N LYS A 65 5.84 -9.42 10.20
CA LYS A 65 6.88 -10.45 10.24
C LYS A 65 6.45 -11.54 11.22
N LYS A 66 5.52 -12.41 10.82
CA LYS A 66 5.22 -13.66 11.51
C LYS A 66 5.15 -14.73 10.45
N GLU A 67 6.09 -15.67 10.54
CA GLU A 67 6.09 -16.94 9.81
C GLU A 67 4.91 -17.86 10.25
N GLY A 68 3.71 -17.31 10.48
CA GLY A 68 2.54 -18.07 10.90
C GLY A 68 1.36 -17.20 11.29
N LEU A 69 0.14 -17.71 11.04
CA LEU A 69 -1.09 -17.16 11.61
C LEU A 69 -0.98 -17.16 13.14
N SER A 70 -0.92 -15.98 13.78
CA SER A 70 -1.19 -15.91 15.23
C SER A 70 -2.69 -15.87 15.45
N LEU A 71 -3.30 -17.05 15.61
CA LEU A 71 -4.68 -17.18 16.05
C LEU A 71 -4.73 -17.07 17.57
N THR A 72 -5.16 -15.92 18.07
CA THR A 72 -5.37 -15.73 19.52
C THR A 72 -6.83 -15.97 19.86
N CYS A 73 -7.11 -16.79 20.86
CA CYS A 73 -8.46 -17.11 21.29
C CYS A 73 -9.16 -15.86 21.89
N PRO A 74 -10.28 -15.37 21.30
CA PRO A 74 -10.95 -14.15 21.78
C PRO A 74 -11.63 -14.32 23.15
N HIS A 75 -11.77 -15.56 23.64
CA HIS A 75 -12.36 -15.84 24.94
C HIS A 75 -11.35 -15.89 26.09
N CYS A 76 -10.08 -16.25 25.82
CA CYS A 76 -9.09 -16.45 26.89
C CYS A 76 -7.69 -15.89 26.61
N GLY A 77 -7.48 -15.28 25.43
CA GLY A 77 -6.22 -14.64 25.07
C GLY A 77 -5.05 -15.58 24.76
N LYS A 78 -5.27 -16.90 24.73
CA LYS A 78 -4.22 -17.90 24.44
C LYS A 78 -4.02 -18.10 22.94
N ASP A 79 -2.78 -18.30 22.52
CA ASP A 79 -2.43 -18.71 21.15
C ASP A 79 -2.97 -20.12 20.83
N ILE A 80 -3.57 -20.24 19.66
CA ILE A 80 -4.13 -21.47 19.09
C ILE A 80 -3.11 -22.02 18.09
N ASN A 81 -2.55 -23.18 18.39
CA ASN A 81 -1.62 -23.87 17.50
C ASN A 81 -2.37 -24.92 16.68
N ILE A 82 -2.49 -24.72 15.36
CA ILE A 82 -3.13 -25.68 14.45
C ILE A 82 -2.03 -26.51 13.78
N LYS A 83 -2.08 -27.83 13.98
CA LYS A 83 -1.29 -28.79 13.19
C LYS A 83 -2.11 -29.20 11.97
N VAL A 84 -1.50 -29.15 10.79
CA VAL A 84 -2.07 -29.72 9.57
C VAL A 84 -1.36 -31.06 9.34
N GLU A 85 -2.12 -32.16 9.32
CA GLU A 85 -1.68 -33.49 8.89
C GLU A 85 -1.98 -33.70 7.41
#